data_AF-A0A6N8KTU2-F1
#
_entry.id   AF-A0A6N8KTU2-F1
#
_cell.length_a   1.000
_cell.length_b   1.000
_cell.length_c   1.000
_cell.angle_alpha   90.00
_cell.angle_beta   90.00
_cell.angle_gamma   90.00
#
_symmetry.space_group_name_H-M   'P 1'
#
loop_
_entity.id
_entity.type
_entity.pdbx_description
1 polymer ?
#
loop_
_entity_poly.entity_id
_entity_poly.type
_entity_poly.pdbx_seq_one_letter_code
_entity_poly.pdbx_strand_id
1 'polypeptide(L)'
;MKPFYLFLSILLMLSSCSKSDHAADEGTDEYQIANGYYYWSTEQKIPLWSDDSYYLVQLKAGHKASDLDSPFKEKIVVAAEDRFILDKANFNAFNQVHKQLIEKAIPTYKMKDGYSLRPTGNIVIKLKAGVKLTQVLLIVDKQAVLENENEFMDDVYELRVNDITQTLKVGNKIKESGLVEFSHPDFFADIVLN
;
A
#
# COMPACT_ATOMS: atom_id res chain seq x y z
N MET A 1 -70.63 15.94 -19.06
CA MET A 1 -69.66 15.70 -17.95
C MET A 1 -68.34 15.19 -18.56
N LYS A 2 -67.20 15.36 -17.85
CA LYS A 2 -65.81 14.91 -18.20
C LYS A 2 -65.66 13.37 -18.13
N PRO A 3 -64.47 12.73 -18.34
CA PRO A 3 -63.16 13.12 -18.96
C PRO A 3 -62.88 12.29 -20.25
N PHE A 4 -61.74 12.27 -20.97
CA PHE A 4 -60.37 12.86 -20.92
C PHE A 4 -59.22 12.16 -20.14
N TYR A 5 -58.62 11.10 -20.71
CA TYR A 5 -57.24 10.56 -20.54
C TYR A 5 -56.91 9.81 -21.85
N LEU A 6 -55.80 9.93 -22.60
CA LEU A 6 -54.36 10.17 -22.36
C LEU A 6 -53.65 9.01 -21.62
N PHE A 7 -52.89 8.19 -22.35
CA PHE A 7 -51.63 7.49 -21.99
C PHE A 7 -51.19 6.68 -23.24
N LEU A 8 -50.17 7.10 -23.99
CA LEU A 8 -48.71 6.95 -23.79
C LEU A 8 -48.15 5.69 -24.47
N SER A 9 -47.70 5.85 -25.70
CA SER A 9 -46.97 4.82 -26.45
C SER A 9 -45.57 4.65 -25.88
N ILE A 10 -45.31 3.53 -25.18
CA ILE A 10 -43.96 3.21 -24.68
C ILE A 10 -43.11 2.73 -25.85
N LEU A 11 -42.27 3.63 -26.36
CA LEU A 11 -41.21 3.30 -27.31
C LEU A 11 -40.04 2.70 -26.53
N LEU A 12 -39.95 1.36 -26.48
CA LEU A 12 -38.80 0.65 -25.91
C LEU A 12 -37.58 0.85 -26.81
N MET A 13 -36.78 1.86 -26.51
CA MET A 13 -35.41 1.95 -27.03
C MET A 13 -34.57 0.85 -26.40
N LEU A 14 -34.29 -0.20 -27.17
CA LEU A 14 -33.21 -1.13 -26.86
C LEU A 14 -31.88 -0.44 -27.19
N SER A 15 -31.31 0.22 -26.19
CA SER A 15 -29.98 0.83 -26.24
C SER A 15 -29.26 0.60 -24.91
N SER A 16 -28.01 0.11 -25.01
CA SER A 16 -27.10 -0.18 -23.90
C SER A 16 -27.49 -1.39 -23.02
N CYS A 17 -26.57 -2.22 -22.54
CA CYS A 17 -25.11 -2.20 -22.68
C CYS A 17 -24.62 -3.33 -23.59
N SER A 18 -23.60 -3.05 -24.42
CA SER A 18 -22.65 -4.11 -24.76
C SER A 18 -21.98 -4.53 -23.46
N LYS A 19 -22.23 -5.76 -23.02
CA LYS A 19 -21.48 -6.37 -21.92
C LYS A 19 -20.04 -6.48 -22.41
N SER A 20 -19.17 -5.56 -21.99
CA SER A 20 -17.74 -5.72 -22.22
C SER A 20 -17.32 -6.96 -21.43
N ASP A 21 -16.74 -7.93 -22.12
CA ASP A 21 -16.22 -9.14 -21.50
C ASP A 21 -14.97 -8.80 -20.67
N HIS A 22 -15.18 -8.23 -19.49
CA HIS A 22 -14.23 -8.33 -18.37
C HIS A 22 -14.31 -9.72 -17.72
N ALA A 23 -14.43 -10.77 -18.55
CA ALA A 23 -14.32 -12.17 -18.16
C ALA A 23 -12.84 -12.60 -18.07
N ALA A 24 -12.02 -11.72 -17.48
CA ALA A 24 -10.63 -11.94 -17.20
C ALA A 24 -10.32 -11.35 -15.81
N ASP A 25 -9.49 -12.06 -15.06
CA ASP A 25 -8.76 -11.53 -13.90
C ASP A 25 -9.46 -11.54 -12.52
N GLU A 26 -10.51 -12.34 -12.28
CA GLU A 26 -11.00 -12.64 -10.91
C GLU A 26 -10.07 -13.63 -10.17
N GLY A 27 -9.63 -14.69 -10.84
CA GLY A 27 -8.80 -15.74 -10.23
C GLY A 27 -7.36 -15.31 -9.87
N THR A 28 -6.90 -14.16 -10.36
CA THR A 28 -5.60 -13.57 -10.00
C THR A 28 -5.72 -12.68 -8.76
N ASP A 29 -6.80 -11.91 -8.65
CA ASP A 29 -7.14 -11.11 -7.46
C ASP A 29 -7.29 -12.04 -6.23
N GLU A 30 -8.03 -13.15 -6.37
CA GLU A 30 -8.15 -14.18 -5.33
C GLU A 30 -6.79 -14.79 -4.96
N TYR A 31 -5.93 -15.06 -5.96
CA TYR A 31 -4.59 -15.60 -5.72
C TYR A 31 -3.70 -14.65 -4.92
N GLN A 32 -3.70 -13.35 -5.22
CA GLN A 32 -2.94 -12.37 -4.43
C GLN A 32 -3.47 -12.25 -3.01
N ILE A 33 -4.80 -12.23 -2.85
CA ILE A 33 -5.45 -12.22 -1.53
C ILE A 33 -5.08 -13.46 -0.71
N ALA A 34 -5.11 -14.66 -1.31
CA ALA A 34 -4.76 -15.91 -0.64
C ALA A 34 -3.28 -15.95 -0.19
N ASN A 35 -2.38 -15.30 -0.94
CA ASN A 35 -0.95 -15.23 -0.61
C ASN A 35 -0.57 -14.06 0.33
N GLY A 36 -1.52 -13.21 0.74
CA GLY A 36 -1.24 -12.08 1.63
C GLY A 36 -0.77 -10.80 0.90
N TYR A 37 -0.76 -10.79 -0.43
CA TYR A 37 -0.40 -9.62 -1.24
C TYR A 37 -1.63 -8.73 -1.47
N TYR A 38 -2.07 -8.09 -0.40
CA TYR A 38 -3.15 -7.11 -0.43
C TYR A 38 -3.00 -6.14 0.75
N TYR A 39 -3.74 -5.05 0.72
CA TYR A 39 -3.99 -4.23 1.90
C TYR A 39 -5.50 -3.99 2.06
N TRP A 40 -5.90 -3.56 3.25
CA TRP A 40 -7.29 -3.13 3.48
C TRP A 40 -7.45 -1.64 3.18
N SER A 41 -8.34 -1.33 2.25
CA SER A 41 -8.89 0.01 2.08
C SER A 41 -10.36 -0.02 2.48
N THR A 42 -10.72 0.71 3.53
CA THR A 42 -12.05 0.63 4.18
C THR A 42 -12.41 -0.81 4.60
N GLU A 43 -13.41 -1.42 3.96
CA GLU A 43 -13.86 -2.80 4.15
C GLU A 43 -13.56 -3.71 2.94
N GLN A 44 -12.64 -3.31 2.07
CA GLN A 44 -12.24 -4.09 0.90
C GLN A 44 -10.76 -4.48 0.95
N LYS A 45 -10.47 -5.72 0.55
CA LYS A 45 -9.11 -6.18 0.27
C LYS A 45 -8.72 -5.72 -1.12
N ILE A 46 -7.72 -4.86 -1.22
CA ILE A 46 -7.18 -4.37 -2.48
C ILE A 46 -5.97 -5.24 -2.84
N PRO A 47 -6.07 -6.12 -3.87
CA PRO A 47 -4.96 -6.98 -4.26
C PRO A 47 -3.78 -6.17 -4.79
N LEU A 48 -2.58 -6.71 -4.56
CA LEU A 48 -1.30 -6.14 -4.96
C LEU A 48 -0.50 -7.19 -5.72
N TRP A 49 0.21 -6.75 -6.76
CA TRP A 49 1.14 -7.58 -7.51
C TRP A 49 2.56 -7.15 -7.16
N SER A 50 3.48 -8.11 -6.99
CA SER A 50 4.90 -7.78 -6.87
C SER A 50 5.38 -7.11 -8.15
N ASP A 51 6.08 -5.99 -8.00
CA ASP A 51 6.76 -5.31 -9.09
C ASP A 51 8.27 -5.45 -8.90
N ASP A 52 8.94 -6.04 -9.88
CA ASP A 52 10.40 -6.21 -9.90
C ASP A 52 11.09 -5.17 -10.81
N SER A 53 10.33 -4.22 -11.35
CA SER A 53 10.85 -3.09 -12.14
C SER A 53 11.65 -2.12 -11.29
N TYR A 54 11.28 -1.97 -10.01
CA TYR A 54 11.87 -1.04 -9.05
C TYR A 54 12.17 -1.73 -7.72
N TYR A 55 13.10 -1.14 -6.98
CA TYR A 55 13.41 -1.53 -5.60
C TYR A 55 13.40 -0.28 -4.71
N LEU A 56 12.71 -0.38 -3.58
CA LEU A 56 12.93 0.53 -2.47
C LEU A 56 14.18 0.02 -1.73
N VAL A 57 15.26 0.79 -1.78
CA VAL A 57 16.53 0.47 -1.11
C VAL A 57 16.55 1.20 0.23
N GLN A 58 16.78 0.43 1.30
CA GLN A 58 17.04 0.94 2.63
C GLN A 58 18.53 0.83 2.95
N LEU A 59 19.11 1.95 3.38
CA LEU A 59 20.49 2.03 3.83
C LEU A 59 20.63 1.62 5.29
N LYS A 60 21.86 1.25 5.68
CA LYS A 60 22.22 1.01 7.08
C LYS A 60 22.22 2.30 7.89
N ALA A 61 21.95 2.15 9.19
CA ALA A 61 21.97 3.25 10.14
C ALA A 61 23.27 4.08 10.03
N GLY A 62 23.12 5.40 9.98
CA GLY A 62 24.22 6.35 9.80
C GLY A 62 24.55 6.71 8.35
N HIS A 63 23.93 6.06 7.36
CA HIS A 63 24.03 6.44 5.94
C HIS A 63 22.73 7.07 5.45
N LYS A 64 22.85 8.06 4.55
CA LYS A 64 21.70 8.78 3.98
C LYS A 64 21.71 8.74 2.47
N ALA A 65 20.52 8.79 1.86
CA ALA A 65 20.36 8.89 0.41
C ALA A 65 21.00 10.17 -0.17
N SER A 66 21.09 11.24 0.63
CA SER A 66 21.77 12.49 0.29
C SER A 66 23.27 12.35 0.08
N ASP A 67 23.88 11.33 0.69
CA ASP A 67 25.33 11.18 0.84
C ASP A 67 25.92 10.22 -0.21
N LEU A 68 25.08 9.72 -1.12
CA LEU A 68 25.49 8.86 -2.23
C LEU A 68 26.23 9.65 -3.31
N ASP A 69 27.20 9.00 -3.95
CA ASP A 69 28.01 9.58 -5.02
C ASP A 69 27.15 10.02 -6.23
N SER A 70 27.54 11.12 -6.89
CA SER A 70 26.84 11.73 -8.04
C SER A 70 26.26 10.75 -9.08
N PRO A 71 26.99 9.75 -9.63
CA PRO A 71 26.46 8.87 -10.68
C PRO A 71 25.31 7.96 -10.22
N PHE A 72 25.06 7.85 -8.91
CA PHE A 72 23.86 7.22 -8.35
C PHE A 72 22.84 8.25 -7.87
N LYS A 73 23.29 9.36 -7.26
CA LYS A 73 22.42 10.44 -6.77
C LYS A 73 21.52 11.06 -7.85
N GLU A 74 21.98 11.09 -9.10
CA GLU A 74 21.19 11.56 -10.26
C GLU A 74 20.14 10.56 -10.76
N LYS A 75 20.13 9.32 -10.21
CA LYS A 75 19.30 8.21 -10.67
C LYS A 75 18.29 7.72 -9.64
N ILE A 76 18.36 8.22 -8.42
CA ILE A 76 17.48 7.84 -7.32
C ILE A 76 16.28 8.78 -7.23
N VAL A 77 15.14 8.24 -6.82
CA VAL A 77 14.07 9.05 -6.22
C VAL A 77 14.20 8.89 -4.71
N VAL A 78 14.54 9.97 -4.00
CA VAL A 78 14.66 9.95 -2.53
C VAL A 78 13.27 9.78 -1.93
N ALA A 79 13.08 8.73 -1.13
CA ALA A 79 11.82 8.41 -0.47
C ALA A 79 11.83 8.83 1.01
N ALA A 80 12.96 8.66 1.69
CA ALA A 80 13.23 9.19 3.02
C ALA A 80 14.74 9.46 3.20
N GLU A 81 15.16 9.92 4.37
CA GLU A 81 16.58 10.17 4.67
C GLU A 81 17.46 8.92 4.44
N ASP A 82 17.00 7.74 4.87
CA ASP A 82 17.70 6.44 4.76
C ASP A 82 17.29 5.63 3.52
N ARG A 83 16.36 6.12 2.70
CA ARG A 83 15.65 5.30 1.69
C ARG A 83 15.44 6.00 0.36
N PHE A 84 15.60 5.23 -0.71
CA PHE A 84 15.43 5.72 -2.06
C PHE A 84 14.99 4.61 -3.02
N ILE A 85 14.51 5.01 -4.18
CA ILE A 85 14.00 4.11 -5.22
C ILE A 85 15.01 4.08 -6.37
N LEU A 86 15.29 2.88 -6.87
CA LEU A 86 16.00 2.64 -8.12
C LEU A 86 15.20 1.70 -9.01
N ASP A 87 15.34 1.84 -10.33
CA ASP A 87 14.96 0.76 -11.26
C ASP A 87 15.88 -0.46 -11.10
N LYS A 88 15.44 -1.61 -11.62
CA LYS A 88 16.17 -2.89 -11.57
C LYS A 88 17.60 -2.84 -12.11
N ALA A 89 17.86 -2.08 -13.19
CA ALA A 89 19.18 -2.03 -13.80
C ALA A 89 20.16 -1.20 -12.94
N ASN A 90 19.72 -0.03 -12.48
CA ASN A 90 20.52 0.81 -11.60
C ASN A 90 20.66 0.20 -10.19
N PHE A 91 19.65 -0.51 -9.67
CA PHE A 91 19.77 -1.30 -8.44
C PHE A 91 20.86 -2.37 -8.56
N ASN A 92 20.90 -3.12 -9.66
CA ASN A 92 21.94 -4.13 -9.88
C ASN A 92 23.34 -3.52 -9.92
N ALA A 93 23.52 -2.37 -10.58
CA ALA A 93 24.79 -1.65 -10.60
C ALA A 93 25.17 -1.11 -9.19
N PHE A 94 24.21 -0.54 -8.45
CA PHE A 94 24.42 -0.04 -7.10
C PHE A 94 24.80 -1.17 -6.13
N ASN A 95 24.09 -2.29 -6.17
CA ASN A 95 24.34 -3.47 -5.33
C ASN A 95 25.68 -4.16 -5.65
N GLN A 96 26.28 -3.96 -6.82
CA GLN A 96 27.65 -4.45 -7.10
C GLN A 96 28.73 -3.62 -6.39
N VAL A 97 28.52 -2.32 -6.20
CA VAL A 97 29.52 -1.37 -5.67
C VAL A 97 29.29 -1.02 -4.19
N HIS A 98 28.02 -0.97 -3.77
CA HIS A 98 27.57 -0.43 -2.49
C HIS A 98 26.81 -1.44 -1.63
N LYS A 99 26.95 -2.76 -1.87
CA LYS A 99 26.28 -3.83 -1.09
C LYS A 99 26.43 -3.66 0.43
N GLN A 100 27.59 -3.18 0.88
CA GLN A 100 27.92 -2.90 2.27
C GLN A 100 27.01 -1.83 2.90
N LEU A 101 26.51 -0.87 2.12
CA LEU A 101 25.64 0.22 2.57
C LEU A 101 24.17 -0.20 2.66
N ILE A 102 23.76 -1.23 1.90
CA ILE A 102 22.38 -1.72 1.86
C ILE A 102 22.10 -2.52 3.14
N GLU A 103 21.06 -2.11 3.86
CA GLU A 103 20.42 -2.93 4.89
C GLU A 103 19.39 -3.85 4.25
N LYS A 104 18.53 -3.30 3.40
CA LYS A 104 17.49 -4.08 2.72
C LYS A 104 17.16 -3.57 1.32
N ALA A 105 16.89 -4.50 0.42
CA ALA A 105 16.20 -4.25 -0.84
C ALA A 105 14.77 -4.77 -0.70
N ILE A 106 13.80 -3.88 -0.92
CA ILE A 106 12.39 -4.12 -0.62
C ILE A 106 11.64 -4.12 -1.96
N PRO A 107 10.88 -5.18 -2.29
CA PRO A 107 10.11 -5.22 -3.52
C PRO A 107 9.05 -4.12 -3.52
N THR A 108 8.81 -3.52 -4.67
CA THR A 108 7.68 -2.60 -4.85
C THR A 108 6.43 -3.39 -5.22
N TYR A 109 5.28 -2.77 -5.07
CA TYR A 109 4.00 -3.36 -5.45
C TYR A 109 3.35 -2.54 -6.55
N LYS A 110 2.45 -3.16 -7.32
CA LYS A 110 1.55 -2.48 -8.25
C LYS A 110 0.11 -2.84 -7.94
N MET A 111 -0.80 -1.90 -8.23
CA MET A 111 -2.23 -2.15 -8.35
C MET A 111 -2.59 -2.60 -9.77
N LYS A 112 -3.83 -3.04 -9.97
CA LYS A 112 -4.34 -3.60 -11.24
C LYS A 112 -4.31 -2.61 -12.41
N ASP A 113 -4.39 -1.32 -12.11
CA ASP A 113 -4.27 -0.20 -13.05
C ASP A 113 -2.80 0.19 -13.36
N GLY A 114 -1.83 -0.49 -12.74
CA GLY A 114 -0.40 -0.21 -12.86
C GLY A 114 0.15 0.82 -11.87
N TYR A 115 -0.68 1.42 -11.00
CA TYR A 115 -0.21 2.37 -10.00
C TYR A 115 0.78 1.69 -9.04
N SER A 116 1.93 2.33 -8.81
CA SER A 116 3.03 1.73 -8.03
C SER A 116 2.96 2.16 -6.57
N LEU A 117 3.05 1.19 -5.67
CA LEU A 117 2.96 1.36 -4.22
C LEU A 117 4.25 0.85 -3.55
N ARG A 118 4.80 1.65 -2.64
CA ARG A 118 6.05 1.35 -1.94
C ARG A 118 5.82 1.62 -0.45
N PRO A 119 5.82 0.60 0.43
CA PRO A 119 5.44 0.78 1.83
C PRO A 119 6.43 1.72 2.52
N THR A 120 5.94 2.62 3.37
CA THR A 120 6.80 3.48 4.21
C THR A 120 7.30 2.76 5.47
N GLY A 121 6.75 1.58 5.76
CA GLY A 121 6.99 0.86 7.01
C GLY A 121 6.05 1.28 8.14
N ASN A 122 5.17 2.24 7.90
CA ASN A 122 4.17 2.68 8.86
C ASN A 122 2.80 2.11 8.51
N ILE A 123 1.95 1.96 9.52
CA ILE A 123 0.56 1.48 9.42
C ILE A 123 -0.29 2.41 10.27
N VAL A 124 -1.25 3.08 9.65
CA VAL A 124 -2.22 3.92 10.36
C VAL A 124 -3.40 3.05 10.75
N ILE A 125 -3.77 3.06 12.03
CA ILE A 125 -4.86 2.28 12.59
C ILE A 125 -5.85 3.20 13.31
N LYS A 126 -7.11 2.77 13.40
CA LYS A 126 -8.09 3.35 14.33
C LYS A 126 -8.72 2.25 15.17
N LEU A 127 -8.63 2.34 16.50
CA LEU A 127 -9.22 1.35 17.38
C LEU A 127 -10.75 1.41 17.32
N LYS A 128 -11.42 0.29 17.64
CA LYS A 128 -12.86 0.33 17.96
C LYS A 128 -13.06 0.89 19.37
N ALA A 129 -14.20 1.55 19.58
CA ALA A 129 -14.58 2.08 20.89
C ALA A 129 -14.40 1.04 22.03
N GLY A 130 -13.60 1.40 23.04
CA GLY A 130 -13.30 0.57 24.21
C GLY A 130 -12.17 -0.46 24.04
N VAL A 131 -11.62 -0.63 22.83
CA VAL A 131 -10.38 -1.38 22.61
C VAL A 131 -9.19 -0.54 23.09
N LYS A 132 -8.20 -1.19 23.70
CA LYS A 132 -6.95 -0.51 24.13
C LYS A 132 -5.83 -0.81 23.15
N LEU A 133 -5.00 0.18 22.84
CA LEU A 133 -3.82 0.01 21.96
C LEU A 133 -2.94 -1.19 22.38
N THR A 134 -2.79 -1.43 23.68
CA THR A 134 -2.03 -2.57 24.22
C THR A 134 -2.55 -3.93 23.75
N GLN A 135 -3.84 -4.08 23.45
CA GLN A 135 -4.41 -5.31 22.88
C GLN A 135 -3.93 -5.51 21.43
N VAL A 136 -3.86 -4.45 20.63
CA VAL A 136 -3.32 -4.50 19.26
C VAL A 136 -1.82 -4.78 19.28
N LEU A 137 -1.07 -4.14 20.18
CA LEU A 137 0.37 -4.38 20.34
C LEU A 137 0.70 -5.83 20.75
N LEU A 138 -0.17 -6.48 21.54
CA LEU A 138 -0.07 -7.91 21.84
C LEU A 138 -0.32 -8.79 20.61
N ILE A 139 -1.28 -8.44 19.76
CA ILE A 139 -1.58 -9.18 18.51
C ILE A 139 -0.39 -9.12 17.54
N VAL A 140 0.28 -7.98 17.38
CA VAL A 140 1.43 -7.87 16.47
C VAL A 140 2.72 -8.48 17.03
N ASP A 141 2.77 -8.84 18.32
CA ASP A 141 3.89 -9.52 18.99
C ASP A 141 5.27 -9.00 18.57
N LYS A 142 5.55 -7.73 18.92
CA LYS A 142 6.81 -7.03 18.65
C LYS A 142 7.20 -6.92 17.15
N GLN A 143 6.29 -7.18 16.21
CA GLN A 143 6.53 -6.93 14.78
C GLN A 143 6.36 -5.44 14.42
N ALA A 144 5.65 -4.68 15.26
CA ALA A 144 5.54 -3.24 15.18
C ALA A 144 5.59 -2.60 16.57
N VAL A 145 5.92 -1.30 16.60
CA VAL A 145 5.91 -0.43 17.79
C VAL A 145 5.02 0.78 17.52
N LEU A 146 4.54 1.43 18.58
CA LEU A 146 3.91 2.74 18.46
C LEU A 146 4.96 3.75 17.97
N GLU A 147 4.66 4.43 16.87
CA GLU A 147 5.45 5.55 16.36
C GLU A 147 4.85 6.89 16.81
N ASN A 148 3.54 7.06 16.63
CA ASN A 148 2.84 8.30 16.93
C ASN A 148 1.36 8.08 17.30
N GLU A 149 0.79 9.02 18.05
CA GLU A 149 -0.65 9.12 18.35
C GLU A 149 -1.22 10.36 17.65
N ASN A 150 -2.41 10.27 17.06
CA ASN A 150 -2.97 11.38 16.30
C ASN A 150 -3.62 12.41 17.24
N GLU A 151 -2.95 13.56 17.42
CA GLU A 151 -3.42 14.65 18.30
C GLU A 151 -4.80 15.24 17.90
N PHE A 152 -5.29 14.98 16.69
CA PHE A 152 -6.54 15.53 16.15
C PHE A 152 -7.67 14.50 16.03
N MET A 153 -7.39 13.21 16.25
CA MET A 153 -8.37 12.13 16.09
C MET A 153 -8.20 11.07 17.17
N ASP A 154 -9.16 11.03 18.11
CA ASP A 154 -9.24 10.01 19.14
C ASP A 154 -9.12 8.59 18.58
N ASP A 155 -8.41 7.73 19.31
CA ASP A 155 -8.16 6.32 18.99
C ASP A 155 -7.44 6.03 17.66
N VAL A 156 -6.83 7.04 17.01
CA VAL A 156 -6.01 6.88 15.79
C VAL A 156 -4.52 6.86 16.13
N TYR A 157 -3.82 5.82 15.66
CA TYR A 157 -2.41 5.58 15.96
C TYR A 157 -1.61 5.25 14.69
N GLU A 158 -0.34 5.63 14.69
CA GLU A 158 0.64 5.21 13.69
C GLU A 158 1.60 4.18 14.30
N LEU A 159 1.67 3.00 13.70
CA LEU A 159 2.59 1.93 14.11
C LEU A 159 3.70 1.77 13.07
N ARG A 160 4.96 1.81 13.50
CA ARG A 160 6.12 1.48 12.65
C ARG A 160 6.46 0.00 12.78
N VAL A 161 6.55 -0.72 11.65
CA VAL A 161 7.00 -2.11 11.64
C VAL A 161 8.51 -2.20 11.78
N ASN A 162 8.98 -3.21 12.51
CA ASN A 162 10.42 -3.49 12.67
C ASN A 162 11.06 -4.09 11.40
N ASP A 163 10.23 -4.65 10.51
CA ASP A 163 10.64 -5.09 9.18
C ASP A 163 9.61 -4.61 8.15
N ILE A 164 10.01 -3.62 7.34
CA ILE A 164 9.22 -3.00 6.28
C ILE A 164 8.69 -3.99 5.21
N THR A 165 9.33 -5.16 5.03
CA THR A 165 8.77 -6.22 4.16
C THR A 165 7.56 -6.93 4.77
N GLN A 166 7.32 -6.78 6.08
CA GLN A 166 6.15 -7.33 6.77
C GLN A 166 4.98 -6.32 6.85
N THR A 167 5.11 -5.09 6.33
CA THR A 167 4.09 -4.02 6.50
C THR A 167 2.67 -4.48 6.11
N LEU A 168 2.50 -5.09 4.93
CA LEU A 168 1.19 -5.62 4.49
C LEU A 168 0.66 -6.69 5.46
N LYS A 169 1.50 -7.66 5.81
CA LYS A 169 1.14 -8.78 6.71
C LYS A 169 0.74 -8.30 8.10
N VAL A 170 1.47 -7.34 8.67
CA VAL A 170 1.16 -6.75 9.99
C VAL A 170 -0.13 -5.94 9.90
N GLY A 171 -0.29 -5.10 8.87
CA GLY A 171 -1.51 -4.31 8.66
C GLY A 171 -2.77 -5.17 8.51
N ASN A 172 -2.67 -6.26 7.73
CA ASN A 172 -3.73 -7.23 7.55
C ASN A 172 -4.04 -7.97 8.86
N LYS A 173 -3.02 -8.46 9.58
CA LYS A 173 -3.18 -9.09 10.91
C LYS A 173 -3.92 -8.19 11.90
N ILE A 174 -3.65 -6.88 11.88
CA ILE A 174 -4.35 -5.91 12.73
C ILE A 174 -5.83 -5.78 12.34
N LYS A 175 -6.17 -5.54 11.05
CA LYS A 175 -7.58 -5.46 10.61
C LYS A 175 -8.34 -6.74 10.91
N GLU A 176 -7.75 -7.89 10.59
CA GLU A 176 -8.37 -9.21 10.71
C GLU A 176 -8.52 -9.68 12.16
N SER A 177 -7.81 -9.06 13.12
CA SER A 177 -8.08 -9.26 14.55
C SER A 177 -9.46 -8.76 15.00
N GLY A 178 -10.10 -7.90 14.19
CA GLY A 178 -11.39 -7.28 14.52
C GLY A 178 -11.34 -6.20 15.61
N LEU A 179 -10.14 -5.86 16.13
CA LEU A 179 -9.93 -4.85 17.18
C LEU A 179 -9.99 -3.39 16.68
N VAL A 180 -9.87 -3.18 15.37
CA VAL A 180 -9.78 -1.86 14.73
C VAL A 180 -10.96 -1.59 13.80
N GLU A 181 -11.32 -0.32 13.64
CA GLU A 181 -12.20 0.14 12.57
C GLU A 181 -11.47 0.04 11.23
N PHE A 182 -10.25 0.59 11.15
CA PHE A 182 -9.36 0.43 9.99
C PHE A 182 -7.91 0.17 10.39
N SER A 183 -7.17 -0.42 9.46
CA SER A 183 -5.71 -0.57 9.51
C SER A 183 -5.20 -0.50 8.07
N HIS A 184 -4.43 0.54 7.77
CA HIS A 184 -4.01 0.89 6.42
C HIS A 184 -2.48 1.08 6.40
N PRO A 185 -1.72 0.23 5.68
CA PRO A 185 -0.32 0.47 5.39
C PRO A 185 -0.13 1.83 4.72
N ASP A 186 0.85 2.61 5.17
CA ASP A 186 1.21 3.85 4.50
C ASP A 186 2.20 3.58 3.34
N PHE A 187 2.11 4.38 2.29
CA PHE A 187 2.85 4.20 1.04
C PHE A 187 3.43 5.53 0.55
N PHE A 188 4.67 5.51 0.05
CA PHE A 188 5.24 6.67 -0.62
C PHE A 188 4.41 7.01 -1.86
N ALA A 189 3.80 8.20 -1.86
CA ALA A 189 3.12 8.73 -3.03
C ALA A 189 4.13 9.00 -4.16
N ASP A 190 3.86 8.47 -5.36
CA ASP A 190 4.64 8.82 -6.54
C ASP A 190 4.36 10.29 -6.91
N ILE A 191 5.28 11.19 -6.54
CA ILE A 191 5.36 12.53 -7.14
C ILE A 191 5.87 12.33 -8.56
N VAL A 192 4.94 12.21 -9.50
CA VAL A 192 5.24 12.35 -10.93
C VAL A 192 5.67 13.79 -11.17
N LEU A 193 6.98 14.01 -11.23
CA LEU A 193 7.56 15.25 -11.72
C LEU A 193 7.34 15.31 -13.23
N ASN A 194 6.36 16.12 -13.64
CA ASN A 194 6.13 16.52 -15.03
C ASN A 194 7.23 17.48 -15.52
#